data_AF-A0A923N7Q2-F1
#
_entry.id   AF-A0A923N7Q2-F1
#
_cell.length_a   1.000
_cell.length_b   1.000
_cell.length_c   1.000
_cell.angle_alpha   90.00
_cell.angle_beta   90.00
_cell.angle_gamma   90.00
#
_symmetry.space_group_name_H-M   'P 1'
#
loop_
_entity.id
_entity.type
_entity.pdbx_description
1 polymer ?
#
loop_
_entity_poly.entity_id
_entity_poly.type
_entity_poly.pdbx_seq_one_letter_code
_entity_poly.pdbx_strand_id
1 'polypeptide(L)'
;MRYLLLTLFLFAALTATAQSKPQKQDTPCNSPDLVLYNELNKQLPEDSLPITKVKLVVNNNPDCDKNVNFKVLKAKAYYVRDVRPLAEVEIEGDVFDFSIWEGPHKVGDRILIQVLDVSYTFADGKTGKFPGAVMKNWHFTK
;
A
#
# COMPACT_ATOMS: atom_id res chain seq x y z
N MET A 1 27.93 -65.34 22.21
CA MET A 1 27.59 -64.59 20.99
C MET A 1 28.21 -63.21 21.07
N ARG A 2 28.91 -62.77 20.00
CA ARG A 2 29.08 -61.40 19.46
C ARG A 2 29.06 -60.21 20.44
N TYR A 3 30.18 -59.53 20.69
CA TYR A 3 30.80 -58.44 19.89
C TYR A 3 30.11 -57.06 19.98
N LEU A 4 30.97 -56.03 20.02
CA LEU A 4 30.79 -54.59 19.80
C LEU A 4 30.40 -53.74 21.03
N LEU A 5 31.26 -52.90 21.65
CA LEU A 5 32.10 -51.80 21.13
C LEU A 5 31.20 -50.64 20.67
N LEU A 6 31.21 -49.51 21.40
CA LEU A 6 31.42 -48.15 20.86
C LEU A 6 31.14 -47.05 21.91
N THR A 7 32.19 -46.29 22.16
CA THR A 7 32.24 -44.86 22.52
C THR A 7 31.17 -43.99 21.81
N LEU A 8 30.66 -42.93 22.46
CA LEU A 8 30.84 -41.55 21.98
C LEU A 8 30.22 -40.49 22.91
N PHE A 9 30.98 -39.40 23.07
CA PHE A 9 30.60 -38.06 23.50
C PHE A 9 29.28 -37.56 22.88
N LEU A 10 28.55 -36.66 23.57
CA LEU A 10 28.33 -35.30 23.05
C LEU A 10 27.73 -34.36 24.11
N PHE A 11 28.43 -33.25 24.33
CA PHE A 11 27.92 -32.01 24.91
C PHE A 11 26.72 -31.51 24.10
N ALA A 12 25.67 -31.02 24.76
CA ALA A 12 24.79 -30.01 24.19
C ALA A 12 24.34 -29.06 25.31
N ALA A 13 24.98 -27.89 25.33
CA ALA A 13 24.58 -26.75 26.12
C ALA A 13 23.14 -26.36 25.77
N LEU A 14 22.22 -26.45 26.74
CA LEU A 14 20.89 -25.91 26.57
C LEU A 14 20.99 -24.39 26.60
N THR A 15 20.69 -23.82 25.45
CA THR A 15 20.79 -22.41 25.10
C THR A 15 19.92 -21.56 26.02
N ALA A 16 20.48 -20.44 26.46
CA ALA A 16 19.74 -19.36 27.09
C ALA A 16 18.59 -18.93 26.17
N THR A 17 17.36 -19.17 26.62
CA THR A 17 16.17 -18.57 26.02
C THR A 17 16.18 -17.09 26.37
N ALA A 18 16.87 -16.30 25.55
CA ALA A 18 16.61 -14.86 25.50
C ALA A 18 15.14 -14.70 25.10
N GLN A 19 14.28 -14.45 26.09
CA GLN A 19 12.90 -14.01 25.87
C GLN A 19 12.99 -12.76 24.99
N SER A 20 12.67 -12.92 23.71
CA SER A 20 12.43 -11.82 22.80
C SER A 20 11.22 -11.07 23.33
N LYS A 21 11.49 -10.00 24.07
CA LYS A 21 10.52 -8.98 24.42
C LYS A 21 9.76 -8.62 23.14
N PRO A 22 8.42 -8.69 23.09
CA PRO A 22 7.68 -8.32 21.89
C PRO A 22 8.07 -6.89 21.53
N GLN A 23 8.79 -6.73 20.42
CA GLN A 23 9.08 -5.42 19.85
C GLN A 23 7.72 -4.81 19.52
N LYS A 24 7.36 -3.77 20.28
CA LYS A 24 6.23 -2.90 20.00
C LYS A 24 6.41 -2.43 18.56
N GLN A 25 5.60 -2.97 17.64
CA GLN A 25 5.64 -2.62 16.23
C GLN A 25 5.27 -1.14 16.15
N ASP A 26 6.26 -0.28 15.85
CA ASP A 26 6.03 1.14 15.61
C ASP A 26 5.14 1.25 14.36
N THR A 27 3.84 1.43 14.56
CA THR A 27 2.90 1.67 13.46
C THR A 27 3.11 3.10 12.96
N PRO A 28 3.05 3.34 11.63
CA PRO A 28 2.95 4.70 11.09
C PRO A 28 1.71 5.41 11.66
N CYS A 29 1.69 6.73 11.57
CA CYS A 29 0.50 7.49 11.94
C CYS A 29 -0.76 6.96 11.27
N ASN A 30 -1.86 7.01 12.02
CA ASN A 30 -3.17 6.67 11.49
C ASN A 30 -3.60 7.77 10.51
N SER A 31 -4.07 7.39 9.31
CA SER A 31 -4.60 8.26 8.25
C SER A 31 -3.59 8.92 7.29
N PRO A 32 -2.78 8.15 6.55
CA PRO A 32 -2.09 8.69 5.38
C PRO A 32 -3.09 9.10 4.28
N ASP A 33 -2.73 10.07 3.44
CA ASP A 33 -3.56 10.55 2.33
C ASP A 33 -3.10 9.95 1.00
N LEU A 34 -4.03 9.74 0.07
CA LEU A 34 -3.74 9.26 -1.29
C LEU A 34 -3.82 10.42 -2.28
N VAL A 35 -2.69 10.70 -2.92
CA VAL A 35 -2.53 11.74 -3.93
C VAL A 35 -2.25 11.11 -5.29
N LEU A 36 -2.85 11.66 -6.34
CA LEU A 36 -2.63 11.22 -7.71
C LEU A 36 -1.71 12.18 -8.43
N TYR A 37 -0.72 11.65 -9.14
CA TYR A 37 0.20 12.41 -9.97
C TYR A 37 0.10 11.96 -11.42
N ASN A 38 0.23 12.87 -12.38
CA ASN A 38 0.39 12.49 -13.78
C ASN A 38 1.83 12.09 -14.13
N GLU A 39 2.05 11.71 -15.39
CA GLU A 39 3.38 11.34 -15.91
C GLU A 39 4.43 12.45 -15.81
N LEU A 40 4.00 13.71 -15.68
CA LEU A 40 4.87 14.87 -15.48
C LEU A 40 5.14 15.15 -14.00
N ASN A 41 4.79 14.24 -13.09
CA ASN A 41 4.88 14.39 -11.64
C ASN A 41 4.12 15.61 -11.11
N LYS A 42 3.04 16.02 -11.76
CA LYS A 42 2.14 17.06 -11.26
C LYS A 42 1.00 16.41 -10.50
N GLN A 43 0.78 16.87 -9.27
CA GLN A 43 -0.40 16.50 -8.51
C GLN A 43 -1.64 16.90 -9.29
N LEU A 44 -2.56 15.96 -9.45
CA LEU A 44 -3.82 16.22 -10.11
C LEU A 44 -4.82 16.78 -9.10
N PRO A 45 -5.56 17.83 -9.45
CA PRO A 45 -6.66 18.31 -8.62
C PRO A 45 -7.85 17.35 -8.77
N GLU A 46 -8.59 17.13 -7.69
CA GLU A 46 -9.67 16.13 -7.59
C GLU A 46 -10.80 16.30 -8.62
N ASP A 47 -10.85 17.46 -9.27
CA ASP A 47 -11.86 17.88 -10.24
C ASP A 47 -11.41 17.74 -11.70
N SER A 48 -10.21 17.21 -11.96
CA SER A 48 -9.64 17.13 -13.31
C SER A 48 -10.19 15.97 -14.13
N LEU A 49 -10.17 16.16 -15.47
CA LEU A 49 -10.41 15.09 -16.43
C LEU A 49 -9.42 13.93 -16.24
N PRO A 50 -9.83 12.70 -16.59
CA PRO A 50 -8.96 11.54 -16.53
C PRO A 50 -7.82 11.71 -17.54
N ILE A 51 -6.60 11.75 -17.02
CA ILE A 51 -5.37 11.57 -17.81
C ILE A 51 -5.19 10.06 -17.98
N THR A 52 -4.61 9.62 -19.10
CA THR A 52 -4.48 8.20 -19.44
C THR A 52 -3.79 7.40 -18.35
N LYS A 53 -2.74 7.93 -17.71
CA LYS A 53 -2.01 7.23 -16.64
C LYS A 53 -1.72 8.14 -15.47
N VAL A 54 -1.86 7.58 -14.26
CA VAL A 54 -1.56 8.26 -13.01
C VAL A 54 -0.73 7.39 -12.09
N LYS A 55 0.09 8.05 -11.26
CA LYS A 55 0.81 7.44 -10.16
C LYS A 55 0.04 7.65 -8.86
N LEU A 56 -0.13 6.57 -8.10
CA LEU A 56 -0.74 6.51 -6.78
C LEU A 56 0.36 6.76 -5.73
N VAL A 57 0.24 7.85 -4.97
CA VAL A 57 1.23 8.19 -3.93
C VAL A 57 0.52 8.32 -2.60
N VAL A 58 0.95 7.51 -1.64
CA VAL A 58 0.48 7.59 -0.26
C VAL A 58 1.42 8.52 0.50
N ASN A 59 0.89 9.66 0.92
CA ASN A 59 1.64 10.66 1.68
C ASN A 59 1.39 10.49 3.18
N ASN A 60 2.41 10.83 3.97
CA ASN A 60 2.24 10.94 5.40
C ASN A 60 1.32 12.12 5.73
N ASN A 61 0.59 12.01 6.84
CA ASN A 61 -0.13 13.16 7.38
C ASN A 61 0.90 14.22 7.84
N PRO A 62 0.79 15.50 7.44
CA PRO A 62 1.71 16.55 7.87
C PRO A 62 1.79 16.71 9.40
N ASP A 63 0.75 16.29 10.14
CA ASP A 63 0.74 16.33 11.61
C ASP A 63 1.61 15.23 12.27
N CYS A 64 2.33 14.45 11.46
CA CYS A 64 3.12 13.32 11.93
C CYS A 64 4.62 13.56 11.86
N ASP A 65 5.25 13.60 13.03
CA ASP A 65 6.71 13.80 13.21
C ASP A 65 7.60 12.66 12.67
N LYS A 66 7.01 11.58 12.13
CA LYS A 66 7.78 10.44 11.62
C LYS A 66 7.97 10.56 10.11
N ASN A 67 9.22 10.63 9.66
CA ASN A 67 9.56 10.46 8.24
C ASN A 67 9.33 9.00 7.83
N VAL A 68 8.24 8.78 7.10
CA VAL A 68 7.83 7.46 6.58
C VAL A 68 7.72 7.55 5.06
N ASN A 69 8.37 6.63 4.36
CA ASN A 69 8.16 6.43 2.94
C ASN A 69 7.15 5.30 2.74
N PHE A 70 6.12 5.53 1.93
CA PHE A 70 5.11 4.53 1.60
C PHE A 70 5.27 4.05 0.16
N LYS A 71 5.03 2.76 -0.05
CA LYS A 71 4.98 2.14 -1.37
C LYS A 71 3.67 1.37 -1.51
N VAL A 72 2.88 1.79 -2.49
CA VAL A 72 1.66 1.07 -2.90
C VAL A 72 2.06 -0.24 -3.57
N LEU A 73 1.50 -1.34 -3.09
CA LEU A 73 1.71 -2.68 -3.64
C LEU A 73 0.48 -3.16 -4.40
N LYS A 74 -0.72 -2.82 -3.89
CA LYS A 74 -1.98 -3.26 -4.48
C LYS A 74 -3.06 -2.22 -4.24
N ALA A 75 -3.87 -1.94 -5.25
CA ALA A 75 -5.04 -1.10 -5.15
C ALA A 75 -6.20 -1.68 -5.97
N LYS A 76 -7.38 -1.12 -5.76
CA LYS A 76 -8.58 -1.41 -6.55
C LYS A 76 -9.21 -0.09 -6.94
N ALA A 77 -9.56 0.05 -8.20
CA ALA A 77 -10.25 1.23 -8.69
C ALA A 77 -11.63 0.85 -9.20
N TYR A 78 -12.59 1.74 -8.96
CA TYR A 78 -13.99 1.59 -9.33
C TYR A 78 -14.41 2.79 -10.15
N TYR A 79 -14.98 2.52 -11.31
CA TYR A 79 -15.66 3.54 -12.09
C TYR A 79 -17.12 3.60 -11.66
N VAL A 80 -17.57 4.76 -11.19
CA VAL A 80 -18.90 4.95 -10.60
C VAL A 80 -19.64 6.03 -11.36
N ARG A 81 -20.88 5.74 -11.74
CA ARG A 81 -21.81 6.71 -12.32
C ARG A 81 -23.01 6.85 -11.40
N ASP A 82 -23.32 8.09 -11.01
CA ASP A 82 -24.30 8.42 -9.97
C ASP A 82 -23.97 7.75 -8.63
N VAL A 83 -24.56 6.58 -8.37
CA VAL A 83 -24.38 5.75 -7.17
C VAL A 83 -24.02 4.30 -7.49
N ARG A 84 -23.81 3.97 -8.78
CA ARG A 84 -23.60 2.59 -9.24
C ARG A 84 -22.16 2.38 -9.73
N PRO A 85 -21.42 1.41 -9.19
CA PRO A 85 -20.18 0.96 -9.80
C PRO A 85 -20.50 0.30 -11.14
N LEU A 86 -19.89 0.80 -12.21
CA LEU A 86 -20.04 0.29 -13.57
C LEU A 86 -18.90 -0.66 -13.95
N ALA A 87 -17.71 -0.43 -13.41
CA ALA A 87 -16.55 -1.27 -13.64
C ALA A 87 -15.63 -1.24 -12.42
N GLU A 88 -14.84 -2.30 -12.27
CA GLU A 88 -13.76 -2.38 -11.29
C GLU A 88 -12.50 -2.95 -11.93
N VAL A 89 -11.35 -2.57 -11.40
CA VAL A 89 -10.05 -3.09 -11.82
C VAL A 89 -9.13 -3.21 -10.62
N GLU A 90 -8.36 -4.29 -10.60
CA GLU A 90 -7.27 -4.49 -9.66
C GLU A 90 -5.98 -3.91 -10.24
N ILE A 91 -5.26 -3.17 -9.40
CA ILE A 91 -4.03 -2.47 -9.76
C ILE A 91 -2.91 -3.13 -8.96
N GLU A 92 -1.93 -3.67 -9.69
CA GLU A 92 -0.69 -4.19 -9.11
C GLU A 92 0.38 -3.10 -9.18
N GLY A 93 0.84 -2.64 -8.02
CA GLY A 93 1.77 -1.51 -7.89
C GLY A 93 1.09 -0.15 -7.76
N ASP A 94 1.83 0.90 -8.14
CA ASP A 94 1.50 2.31 -7.90
C ASP A 94 1.09 3.07 -9.16
N VAL A 95 0.86 2.40 -10.29
CA VAL A 95 0.45 3.03 -11.54
C VAL A 95 -0.92 2.54 -11.95
N PHE A 96 -1.82 3.48 -12.22
CA PHE A 96 -3.14 3.19 -12.75
C PHE A 96 -3.30 3.82 -14.14
N ASP A 97 -3.72 3.01 -15.11
CA ASP A 97 -4.09 3.44 -16.45
C ASP A 97 -5.61 3.57 -16.53
N PHE A 98 -6.13 4.74 -16.88
CA PHE A 98 -7.55 4.99 -17.03
C PHE A 98 -8.10 4.50 -18.37
N SER A 99 -7.25 4.25 -19.37
CA SER A 99 -7.69 3.84 -20.71
C SER A 99 -8.38 2.48 -20.76
N ILE A 100 -8.25 1.66 -19.70
CA ILE A 100 -9.00 0.40 -19.55
C ILE A 100 -10.51 0.65 -19.56
N TRP A 101 -10.97 1.80 -19.06
CA TRP A 101 -12.38 2.14 -19.07
C TRP A 101 -12.69 2.95 -20.32
N GLU A 102 -12.82 2.25 -21.44
CA GLU A 102 -13.15 2.84 -22.74
C GLU A 102 -14.52 3.54 -22.71
N GLY A 103 -14.60 4.70 -23.36
CA GLY A 103 -15.85 5.41 -23.64
C GLY A 103 -15.91 6.85 -23.11
N PRO A 104 -16.96 7.61 -23.48
CA PRO A 104 -17.10 8.99 -23.03
C PRO A 104 -17.44 9.04 -21.53
N HIS A 105 -16.53 9.63 -20.75
CA HIS A 105 -16.79 10.03 -19.38
C HIS A 105 -17.78 11.20 -19.37
N LYS A 106 -18.68 11.22 -18.38
CA LYS A 106 -19.67 12.27 -18.19
C LYS A 106 -19.36 13.08 -16.94
N VAL A 107 -19.75 14.34 -16.95
CA VAL A 107 -19.78 15.15 -15.73
C VAL A 107 -20.62 14.42 -14.67
N GLY A 108 -20.08 14.31 -13.46
CA GLY A 108 -20.70 13.58 -12.35
C GLY A 108 -20.25 12.12 -12.23
N ASP A 109 -19.58 11.55 -13.24
CA ASP A 109 -18.90 10.27 -13.09
C ASP A 109 -17.74 10.42 -12.09
N ARG A 110 -17.41 9.32 -11.42
CA ARG A 110 -16.43 9.26 -10.33
C ARG A 110 -15.51 8.07 -10.48
N ILE A 111 -14.31 8.21 -9.92
CA ILE A 111 -13.42 7.08 -9.69
C ILE A 111 -13.19 6.97 -8.20
N LEU A 112 -13.43 5.79 -7.65
CA LEU A 112 -13.01 5.47 -6.29
C LEU A 112 -11.76 4.62 -6.39
N ILE A 113 -10.68 5.04 -5.74
CA ILE A 113 -9.44 4.26 -5.64
C ILE A 113 -9.29 3.85 -4.18
N GLN A 114 -9.15 2.55 -3.95
CA GLN A 114 -8.88 1.95 -2.66
C GLN A 114 -7.54 1.25 -2.71
N VAL A 115 -6.54 1.79 -2.03
CA VAL A 115 -5.25 1.13 -1.86
C VAL A 115 -5.39 0.07 -0.76
N LEU A 116 -5.13 -1.19 -1.12
CA LEU A 116 -5.38 -2.37 -0.30
C LEU A 116 -4.11 -2.88 0.41
N ASP A 117 -2.94 -2.71 -0.22
CA ASP A 117 -1.67 -3.09 0.37
C ASP A 117 -0.64 -1.96 0.18
N VAL A 118 -0.07 -1.52 1.30
CA VAL A 118 0.97 -0.50 1.37
C VAL A 118 2.07 -1.00 2.27
N SER A 119 3.28 -1.02 1.74
CA SER A 119 4.47 -1.16 2.58
C SER A 119 4.97 0.21 3.01
N TYR A 120 5.53 0.30 4.21
CA TYR A 120 6.20 1.51 4.69
C TYR A 120 7.64 1.21 5.09
N THR A 121 8.47 2.24 5.01
CA THR A 121 9.85 2.23 5.48
C THR A 121 10.11 3.51 6.27
N PHE A 122 10.51 3.36 7.53
CA PHE A 122 10.99 4.46 8.36
C PHE A 122 12.43 4.84 7.97
N ALA A 123 12.85 6.07 8.32
CA ALA A 123 14.21 6.53 8.10
C ALA A 123 15.28 5.65 8.80
N ASP A 124 14.94 4.98 9.90
CA ASP A 124 15.82 4.01 10.59
C ASP A 124 15.87 2.63 9.90
N GLY A 125 15.24 2.48 8.74
CA GLY A 125 15.21 1.26 7.94
C GLY A 125 14.18 0.23 8.38
N LYS A 126 13.43 0.46 9.48
CA LYS A 126 12.33 -0.44 9.85
C LYS A 126 11.24 -0.40 8.80
N THR A 127 10.78 -1.58 8.41
CA THR A 127 9.72 -1.75 7.41
C THR A 127 8.50 -2.44 8.00
N GLY A 128 7.37 -2.31 7.33
CA GLY A 128 6.16 -3.03 7.68
C GLY A 128 5.05 -2.84 6.65
N LYS A 129 3.89 -3.40 6.95
CA LYS A 129 2.65 -3.18 6.18
C LYS A 129 1.73 -2.24 6.92
N PHE A 130 1.17 -1.27 6.20
CA PHE A 130 0.17 -0.38 6.77
C PHE A 130 -1.14 -1.17 7.00
N PRO A 131 -1.73 -1.13 8.21
CA PRO A 131 -2.82 -2.01 8.58
C PRO A 131 -4.20 -1.57 8.07
N GLY A 132 -4.29 -0.61 7.15
CA GLY A 132 -5.55 -0.04 6.68
C GLY A 132 -5.58 0.20 5.18
N ALA A 133 -6.79 0.41 4.65
CA ALA A 133 -6.96 0.88 3.28
C ALA A 133 -6.83 2.41 3.24
N VAL A 134 -6.22 2.93 2.19
CA VAL A 134 -6.19 4.36 1.89
C VAL A 134 -7.12 4.63 0.71
N MET A 135 -8.04 5.57 0.85
CA MET A 135 -9.09 5.80 -0.14
C MET A 135 -8.99 7.18 -0.77
N LYS A 136 -9.29 7.26 -2.05
CA LYS A 136 -9.48 8.52 -2.78
C LYS A 136 -10.76 8.45 -3.60
N ASN A 137 -11.55 9.53 -3.57
CA ASN A 137 -12.70 9.73 -4.42
C ASN A 137 -12.39 10.87 -5.39
N TRP A 138 -12.50 10.58 -6.69
CA TRP A 138 -12.18 11.50 -7.77
C TRP A 138 -13.43 11.84 -8.55
N HIS A 139 -13.72 13.11 -8.77
CA HIS A 139 -14.96 13.54 -9.44
C HIS A 139 -14.65 14.23 -10.76
N PHE A 140 -15.32 13.81 -11.83
CA PHE A 140 -15.25 14.53 -13.09
C PHE A 140 -16.26 15.68 -13.06
N THR A 141 -15.74 16.91 -13.00
CA THR A 141 -16.58 18.12 -12.85
C THR A 141 -16.71 18.94 -14.13
N LYS A 142 -15.90 18.66 -15.15
CA LYS A 142 -15.80 19.42 -16.40
C LYS A 142 -15.66 18.48 -17.58
#